data_AF-A0A7S1SR26-F1
#
_entry.id   AF-A0A7S1SR26-F1
#
_cell.length_a   1.000
_cell.length_b   1.000
_cell.length_c   1.000
_cell.angle_alpha   90.00
_cell.angle_beta   90.00
_cell.angle_gamma   90.00
#
_symmetry.space_group_name_H-M   'P 1'
#
loop_
_entity.id
_entity.type
_entity.pdbx_description
1 polymer ?
#
loop_
_entity_poly.entity_id
_entity_poly.type
_entity_poly.pdbx_seq_one_letter_code
_entity_poly.pdbx_strand_id
1 'polypeptide(L)'
;VSFGGSGAVMPLHSLERPFSSAAGPRLMSALRFDKDNTIADKPMGELLLSLEHMLEAARSRVQSQRQSGQGSSLQQLVLVIADGRFHEKEALQRRVRELVATPGVLVAFIVLDNAESSLMEMKSVNFVNGKPVFTRYMDSFPFPFYIVLKDISALPQTLANLLRQWFQMFS
;
A
#
# COMPACT_ATOMS: atom_id res chain seq x y z
N VAL A 1 8.57 3.88 2.69
CA VAL A 1 7.93 5.13 3.18
C VAL A 1 7.24 4.79 4.48
N SER A 2 7.29 5.66 5.50
CA SER A 2 6.50 5.50 6.73
C SER A 2 5.29 6.45 6.71
N PHE A 3 4.17 6.00 7.25
CA PHE A 3 2.91 6.75 7.34
C PHE A 3 2.18 6.39 8.65
N GLY A 4 1.35 7.28 9.18
CA GLY A 4 0.61 7.11 10.44
C GLY A 4 0.47 8.39 11.26
N GLY A 5 -0.60 8.47 12.06
CA GLY A 5 -1.08 9.64 12.80
C GLY A 5 -1.37 10.83 11.89
N SER A 6 -1.42 12.04 12.47
CA SER A 6 -1.51 13.32 11.75
C SER A 6 -0.20 13.75 11.06
N GLY A 7 0.79 12.86 10.98
CA GLY A 7 2.13 13.18 10.46
C GLY A 7 2.22 13.02 8.94
N ALA A 8 3.07 13.83 8.32
CA ALA A 8 3.38 13.73 6.90
C ALA A 8 3.99 12.36 6.54
N VAL A 9 3.64 11.88 5.34
CA VAL A 9 4.21 10.68 4.75
C VAL A 9 5.70 10.89 4.49
N MET A 10 6.56 10.06 5.09
CA MET A 10 8.01 10.28 5.08
C MET A 10 8.75 9.16 4.31
N PRO A 11 9.47 9.50 3.23
CA PRO A 11 10.37 8.55 2.57
C PRO A 11 11.53 8.19 3.49
N LEU A 12 11.56 6.95 4.00
CA LEU A 12 12.67 6.46 4.83
C LEU A 12 13.93 6.07 4.02
N HIS A 13 13.75 5.85 2.72
CA HIS A 13 14.81 5.56 1.76
C HIS A 13 14.35 6.03 0.38
N SER A 14 15.15 6.89 -0.26
CA SER A 14 14.85 7.37 -1.61
C SER A 14 15.03 6.24 -2.63
N LEU A 15 14.19 6.23 -3.67
CA LEU A 15 14.31 5.31 -4.80
C LEU A 15 15.63 5.48 -5.58
N GLU A 16 16.31 6.61 -5.40
CA GLU A 16 17.58 6.93 -6.06
C GLU A 16 18.80 6.40 -5.29
N ARG A 17 18.60 5.99 -4.03
CA ARG A 17 19.69 5.53 -3.19
C ARG A 17 19.82 4.01 -3.33
N PRO A 18 21.01 3.46 -3.61
CA PRO A 18 21.21 2.02 -3.60
C PRO A 18 20.93 1.43 -2.21
N PHE A 19 20.30 0.25 -2.20
CA PHE A 19 20.07 -0.49 -0.97
C PHE A 19 21.35 -1.20 -0.54
N SER A 20 22.13 -0.56 0.34
CA SER A 20 23.36 -1.15 0.90
C SER A 20 23.08 -1.91 2.20
N SER A 21 24.06 -2.67 2.70
CA SER A 21 23.98 -3.37 4.00
C SER A 21 23.65 -2.44 5.17
N ALA A 22 24.09 -1.18 5.11
CA ALA A 22 23.78 -0.15 6.11
C ALA A 22 22.36 0.45 5.97
N ALA A 23 21.66 0.20 4.86
CA ALA A 23 20.29 0.69 4.65
C ALA A 23 19.28 -0.05 5.52
N GLY A 24 19.46 -1.36 5.72
CA GLY A 24 18.57 -2.21 6.52
C GLY A 24 18.46 -1.75 7.98
N PRO A 25 19.56 -1.71 8.76
CA PRO A 25 19.52 -1.27 10.16
C PRO A 25 18.96 0.15 10.34
N ARG A 26 19.31 1.07 9.43
CA ARG A 26 18.78 2.44 9.44
C ARG A 26 17.26 2.47 9.24
N LEU A 27 16.75 1.70 8.28
CA LEU A 27 15.32 1.59 8.02
C LEU A 27 14.58 1.01 9.22
N MET A 28 15.11 -0.06 9.82
CA MET A 28 14.52 -0.67 11.02
C MET A 28 14.48 0.31 12.18
N SER A 29 15.53 1.10 12.40
CA SER A 29 15.55 2.12 13.47
C SER A 29 14.54 3.26 13.27
N ALA A 30 14.12 3.52 12.02
CA ALA A 30 13.16 4.56 11.69
C ALA A 30 11.70 4.08 11.74
N LEU A 31 11.46 2.76 11.77
CA LEU A 31 10.14 2.16 11.93
C LEU A 31 9.83 2.00 13.41
N ARG A 32 9.18 3.01 14.00
CA ARG A 32 8.90 3.04 15.45
C ARG A 32 7.59 2.37 15.85
N PHE A 33 6.65 2.21 14.92
CA PHE A 33 5.32 1.62 15.14
C PHE A 33 4.55 2.20 16.35
N ASP A 34 4.83 3.45 16.70
CA ASP A 34 4.36 4.16 17.89
C ASP A 34 3.26 5.17 17.57
N LYS A 35 2.59 5.00 16.42
CA LYS A 35 1.61 5.95 15.90
C LYS A 35 0.19 5.38 15.99
N ASP A 36 -0.57 5.92 16.93
CA ASP A 36 -2.00 5.68 17.03
C ASP A 36 -2.74 6.49 15.96
N ASN A 37 -3.45 5.79 15.07
CA ASN A 37 -4.32 6.42 14.10
C ASN A 37 -5.69 6.61 14.73
N THR A 38 -6.10 7.87 14.94
CA THR A 38 -7.50 8.18 15.25
C THR A 38 -8.35 8.13 13.97
N ILE A 39 -9.67 8.08 14.12
CA ILE A 39 -10.63 8.07 13.00
C ILE A 39 -10.41 9.30 12.08
N ALA A 40 -9.93 10.41 12.62
CA ALA A 40 -9.72 11.66 11.90
C ALA A 40 -8.44 11.70 11.04
N ASP A 41 -7.46 10.83 11.28
CA ASP A 41 -6.10 11.01 10.76
C ASP A 41 -5.92 10.64 9.27
N LYS A 42 -6.95 10.10 8.61
CA LYS A 42 -6.97 9.70 7.18
C LYS A 42 -5.62 9.22 6.59
N PRO A 43 -4.82 8.40 7.30
CA PRO A 43 -3.40 8.25 6.98
C PRO A 43 -3.17 7.56 5.63
N MET A 44 -4.13 6.72 5.21
CA MET A 44 -4.11 6.08 3.90
C MET A 44 -4.42 7.03 2.75
N GLY A 45 -5.27 8.04 2.96
CA GLY A 45 -5.55 9.05 1.94
C GLY A 45 -4.31 9.85 1.62
N GLU A 46 -3.61 10.32 2.66
CA GLU A 46 -2.34 11.04 2.54
C GLU A 46 -1.25 10.14 1.94
N LEU A 47 -1.18 8.87 2.33
CA LEU A 47 -0.26 7.89 1.73
C LEU A 47 -0.47 7.78 0.23
N LEU A 48 -1.72 7.57 -0.23
CA LEU A 48 -2.00 7.41 -1.65
C LEU A 48 -1.66 8.67 -2.46
N LEU A 49 -2.02 9.85 -1.93
CA LEU A 49 -1.65 11.13 -2.53
C LEU A 49 -0.12 11.26 -2.66
N SER A 50 0.63 10.94 -1.61
CA SER A 50 2.09 11.01 -1.64
C SER A 50 2.70 9.99 -2.62
N LEU A 51 2.14 8.78 -2.68
CA LEU A 51 2.56 7.74 -3.63
C LEU A 51 2.31 8.16 -5.07
N GLU A 52 1.14 8.72 -5.39
CA GLU A 52 0.82 9.23 -6.73
C GLU A 52 1.90 10.21 -7.21
N HIS A 53 2.26 11.20 -6.38
CA HIS A 53 3.30 12.17 -6.71
C HIS A 53 4.68 11.52 -6.88
N MET A 54 5.07 10.61 -5.98
CA MET A 54 6.37 9.92 -6.08
C MET A 54 6.47 9.04 -7.33
N LEU A 55 5.40 8.31 -7.65
CA LEU A 55 5.35 7.42 -8.81
C LEU A 55 5.39 8.21 -10.11
N GLU A 56 4.64 9.32 -10.20
CA GLU A 56 4.67 10.21 -11.35
C GLU A 56 6.05 10.84 -11.54
N ALA A 57 6.66 11.34 -10.47
CA ALA A 57 8.00 11.90 -10.53
C ALA A 57 9.06 10.88 -10.98
N ALA A 58 8.88 9.60 -10.67
CA ALA A 58 9.77 8.53 -11.16
C ALA A 58 9.56 8.24 -12.65
N ARG A 59 8.31 8.21 -13.12
CA ARG A 59 7.98 8.03 -14.55
C ARG A 59 8.55 9.16 -15.40
N SER A 60 8.33 10.42 -15.00
CA SER A 60 8.80 11.59 -15.75
C SER A 60 10.32 11.63 -15.87
N ARG A 61 11.05 11.27 -14.80
CA ARG A 61 12.52 11.13 -14.81
C ARG A 61 12.97 10.10 -15.83
N VAL A 62 12.43 8.88 -15.77
CA VAL A 62 12.79 7.80 -16.71
C VAL A 62 12.44 8.17 -18.15
N GLN A 63 11.31 8.86 -18.38
CA GLN A 63 10.92 9.34 -19.70
C GLN A 63 11.87 10.42 -20.24
N SER A 64 12.29 11.35 -19.38
CA SER A 64 13.23 12.43 -19.76
C SER A 64 14.65 11.92 -20.09
N GLN A 65 15.06 10.80 -19.51
CA GLN A 65 16.38 10.18 -19.74
C GLN A 65 16.40 9.28 -20.98
N ARG A 66 15.25 8.96 -21.57
CA ARG A 66 15.17 8.08 -22.74
C ARG A 66 15.30 8.87 -24.03
N GLN A 67 16.26 8.48 -24.86
CA GLN A 67 16.28 8.88 -26.27
C GLN A 67 15.09 8.23 -27.00
N SER A 68 14.47 8.97 -27.91
CA SER A 68 13.32 8.55 -28.72
C SER A 68 13.57 7.19 -29.37
N GLY A 69 12.88 6.14 -28.93
CA GLY A 69 12.87 4.83 -29.61
C GLY A 69 12.96 3.57 -28.73
N GLN A 70 13.24 3.64 -27.42
CA GLN A 70 13.25 2.46 -26.54
C GLN A 70 11.88 2.22 -25.85
N GLY A 71 11.26 1.07 -26.14
CA GLY A 71 9.84 0.80 -25.94
C GLY A 71 9.41 0.02 -24.68
N SER A 72 10.13 0.07 -23.55
CA SER A 72 9.62 -0.57 -22.31
C SER A 72 9.04 0.46 -21.33
N SER A 73 7.76 0.37 -20.97
CA SER A 73 7.19 1.25 -19.93
C SER A 73 7.78 0.93 -18.54
N LEU A 74 7.98 1.96 -17.71
CA LEU A 74 8.45 1.78 -16.33
C LEU A 74 7.40 0.99 -15.54
N GLN A 75 7.81 -0.13 -14.94
CA GLN A 75 6.98 -0.89 -14.02
C GLN A 75 7.25 -0.45 -12.58
N GLN A 76 6.20 -0.22 -11.81
CA GLN A 76 6.24 0.33 -10.47
C GLN A 76 5.41 -0.53 -9.52
N LEU A 77 6.04 -1.04 -8.47
CA LEU A 77 5.39 -1.82 -7.42
C LEU A 77 5.27 -1.00 -6.13
N VAL A 78 4.06 -0.93 -5.60
CA VAL A 78 3.78 -0.43 -4.25
C VAL A 78 3.39 -1.61 -3.37
N LEU A 79 4.14 -1.82 -2.30
CA LEU A 79 3.81 -2.76 -1.23
C LEU A 79 3.36 -1.98 0.00
N VAL A 80 2.09 -2.20 0.39
CA VAL A 80 1.54 -1.64 1.63
C VAL A 80 1.41 -2.75 2.64
N ILE A 81 1.93 -2.56 3.86
CA ILE A 81 1.83 -3.53 4.96
C ILE A 81 1.15 -2.82 6.12
N ALA A 82 -0.04 -3.27 6.51
CA ALA A 82 -0.83 -2.69 7.60
C ALA A 82 -1.94 -3.66 8.04
N ASP A 83 -2.68 -3.34 9.09
CA ASP A 83 -3.81 -4.14 9.61
C ASP A 83 -5.07 -4.13 8.72
N GLY A 84 -5.11 -3.22 7.73
CA GLY A 84 -6.20 -3.13 6.75
C GLY A 84 -7.50 -2.53 7.28
N ARG A 85 -7.51 -1.89 8.45
CA ARG A 85 -8.72 -1.29 9.06
C ARG A 85 -8.89 0.16 8.63
N PHE A 86 -9.93 0.43 7.85
CA PHE A 86 -10.19 1.75 7.26
C PHE A 86 -11.57 2.27 7.64
N HIS A 87 -11.60 3.53 8.07
CA HIS A 87 -12.83 4.26 8.35
C HIS A 87 -13.44 4.87 7.07
N GLU A 88 -12.64 5.21 6.06
CA GLU A 88 -13.06 6.02 4.90
C GLU A 88 -13.16 5.24 3.59
N LYS A 89 -14.05 4.24 3.55
CA LYS A 89 -14.04 3.24 2.47
C LYS A 89 -14.29 3.80 1.08
N GLU A 90 -15.31 4.64 0.89
CA GLU A 90 -15.72 5.08 -0.46
C GLU A 90 -14.67 6.00 -1.13
N ALA A 91 -14.21 7.03 -0.41
CA ALA A 91 -13.18 7.93 -0.90
C ALA A 91 -11.85 7.19 -1.15
N LEU A 92 -11.48 6.26 -0.26
CA LEU A 92 -10.29 5.43 -0.41
C LEU A 92 -10.39 4.51 -1.61
N GLN A 93 -11.52 3.83 -1.80
CA GLN A 93 -11.78 2.96 -2.94
C GLN A 93 -11.64 3.71 -4.27
N ARG A 94 -12.16 4.95 -4.36
CA ARG A 94 -12.01 5.77 -5.57
C ARG A 94 -10.55 6.05 -5.88
N ARG A 95 -9.77 6.50 -4.90
CA ARG A 95 -8.33 6.78 -5.07
C ARG A 95 -7.53 5.53 -5.44
N VAL A 96 -7.79 4.39 -4.79
CA VAL A 96 -7.11 3.14 -5.13
C VAL A 96 -7.42 2.72 -6.57
N ARG A 97 -8.67 2.85 -7.02
CA ARG A 97 -9.04 2.58 -8.42
C ARG A 97 -8.29 3.49 -9.39
N GLU A 98 -8.21 4.79 -9.10
CA GLU A 98 -7.48 5.77 -9.92
C GLU A 98 -5.98 5.42 -9.99
N LEU A 99 -5.36 5.08 -8.86
CA LEU A 99 -3.95 4.69 -8.79
C LEU A 99 -3.66 3.39 -9.55
N VAL A 100 -4.48 2.35 -9.34
CA VAL A 100 -4.31 1.04 -10.00
C VAL A 100 -4.63 1.09 -11.50
N ALA A 101 -5.45 2.04 -11.95
CA ALA A 101 -5.68 2.29 -13.38
C ALA A 101 -4.47 2.90 -14.09
N THR A 102 -3.45 3.37 -13.34
CA THR A 102 -2.24 3.95 -13.93
C THR A 102 -1.40 2.84 -14.59
N PRO A 103 -1.09 2.93 -15.90
CA PRO A 103 -0.31 1.92 -16.59
C PRO A 103 1.05 1.67 -15.93
N GLY A 104 1.38 0.39 -15.74
CA GLY A 104 2.63 -0.03 -15.12
C GLY A 104 2.69 0.15 -13.60
N VAL A 105 1.60 0.55 -12.94
CA VAL A 105 1.53 0.61 -11.47
C VAL A 105 0.80 -0.62 -10.94
N LEU A 106 1.43 -1.33 -10.01
CA LEU A 106 0.81 -2.38 -9.22
C LEU A 106 0.84 -2.01 -7.75
N VAL A 107 -0.31 -2.06 -7.09
CA VAL A 107 -0.44 -1.85 -5.65
C VAL A 107 -0.89 -3.15 -5.01
N ALA A 108 -0.05 -3.73 -4.16
CA ALA A 108 -0.38 -4.92 -3.38
C ALA A 108 -0.39 -4.60 -1.89
N PHE A 109 -1.41 -5.10 -1.20
CA PHE A 109 -1.62 -4.87 0.23
C PHE A 109 -1.40 -6.16 1.02
N ILE A 110 -0.53 -6.14 2.02
CA ILE A 110 -0.35 -7.25 2.96
C ILE A 110 -1.06 -6.85 4.25
N VAL A 111 -2.19 -7.49 4.49
CA VAL A 111 -2.99 -7.35 5.71
C VAL A 111 -2.31 -8.16 6.81
N LEU A 112 -1.88 -7.49 7.87
CA LEU A 112 -1.44 -8.13 9.11
C LEU A 112 -2.66 -8.43 9.97
N ASP A 113 -3.12 -9.68 9.92
CA ASP A 113 -4.34 -10.10 10.62
C ASP A 113 -4.02 -10.56 12.05
N ASN A 114 -4.84 -10.16 13.02
CA ASN A 114 -4.73 -10.62 14.40
C ASN A 114 -5.83 -11.67 14.67
N ALA A 115 -5.46 -12.86 15.13
CA ALA A 115 -6.41 -13.93 15.44
C ALA A 115 -7.47 -13.53 16.48
N GLU A 116 -7.14 -12.67 17.45
CA GLU A 116 -8.09 -12.20 18.47
C GLU A 116 -9.09 -11.19 17.92
N SER A 117 -8.75 -10.53 16.81
CA SER A 117 -9.62 -9.56 16.14
C SER A 117 -9.40 -9.67 14.64
N SER A 118 -9.90 -10.77 14.06
CA SER A 118 -9.65 -11.06 12.65
C SER A 118 -10.42 -10.10 11.74
N LEU A 119 -9.73 -9.50 10.78
CA LEU A 119 -10.31 -8.68 9.73
C LEU A 119 -11.32 -9.48 8.89
N MET A 120 -11.13 -10.79 8.77
CA MET A 120 -12.01 -11.69 8.02
C MET A 120 -13.38 -11.87 8.68
N GLU A 121 -13.45 -11.72 10.00
CA GLU A 121 -14.67 -11.85 10.80
C GLU A 121 -15.36 -10.49 11.01
N MET A 122 -14.67 -9.40 10.71
CA MET A 122 -15.18 -8.04 10.84
C MET A 122 -16.39 -7.80 9.92
N LYS A 123 -17.43 -7.18 10.48
CA LYS A 123 -18.60 -6.71 9.72
C LYS A 123 -18.49 -5.21 9.46
N SER A 124 -19.02 -4.78 8.33
CA SER A 124 -19.25 -3.37 8.01
C SER A 124 -20.74 -3.07 8.06
N VAL A 125 -21.08 -1.84 8.44
CA VAL A 125 -22.46 -1.37 8.50
C VAL A 125 -22.61 -0.26 7.46
N ASN A 126 -23.53 -0.46 6.52
CA ASN A 126 -23.94 0.54 5.55
C ASN A 126 -25.41 0.89 5.78
N PHE A 127 -25.81 2.14 5.55
CA PHE A 127 -27.21 2.55 5.68
C PHE A 127 -27.85 2.64 4.29
N VAL A 128 -28.81 1.77 4.01
CA VAL A 128 -29.59 1.79 2.77
C VAL A 128 -31.03 2.17 3.12
N ASN A 129 -31.52 3.29 2.60
CA ASN A 129 -32.83 3.85 2.94
C ASN A 129 -33.04 4.03 4.46
N GLY A 130 -32.00 4.49 5.17
CA GLY A 130 -32.02 4.69 6.62
C GLY A 130 -31.97 3.40 7.47
N LYS A 131 -31.89 2.22 6.85
CA LYS A 131 -31.78 0.93 7.56
C LYS A 131 -30.34 0.42 7.56
N PRO A 132 -29.82 -0.05 8.70
CA PRO A 132 -28.49 -0.66 8.76
C PRO A 132 -28.49 -2.00 8.03
N VAL A 133 -27.57 -2.15 7.08
CA VAL A 133 -27.26 -3.36 6.34
C VAL A 133 -25.85 -3.79 6.72
N PHE A 134 -25.72 -5.01 7.22
CA PHE A 134 -24.44 -5.58 7.62
C PHE A 134 -23.85 -6.41 6.49
N THR A 135 -22.61 -6.13 6.10
CA THR A 135 -21.85 -6.91 5.11
C THR A 135 -20.51 -7.35 5.69
N ARG A 136 -19.81 -8.30 5.04
CA ARG A 136 -18.45 -8.63 5.48
C ARG A 136 -17.55 -7.44 5.14
N TYR A 137 -16.61 -7.12 6.04
CA TYR A 137 -15.69 -6.03 5.83
C TYR A 137 -14.89 -6.19 4.53
N MET A 138 -14.46 -7.42 4.27
CA MET A 138 -13.67 -7.79 3.09
C MET A 138 -14.40 -7.63 1.76
N ASP A 139 -15.73 -7.69 1.74
CA ASP A 139 -16.53 -7.48 0.52
C ASP A 139 -16.37 -6.04 -0.03
N SER A 140 -15.92 -5.12 0.83
CA SER A 140 -15.71 -3.70 0.51
C SER A 140 -14.25 -3.26 0.69
N PHE A 141 -13.32 -4.22 0.76
CA PHE A 141 -11.90 -3.90 0.93
C PHE A 141 -11.39 -3.07 -0.27
N PRO A 142 -10.69 -1.95 -0.05
CA PRO A 142 -10.41 -0.99 -1.12
C PRO A 142 -9.31 -1.41 -2.08
N PHE A 143 -8.45 -2.36 -1.69
CA PHE A 143 -7.34 -2.83 -2.51
C PHE A 143 -7.74 -4.11 -3.26
N PRO A 144 -7.57 -4.17 -4.60
CA PRO A 144 -7.93 -5.34 -5.37
C PRO A 144 -6.94 -6.50 -5.18
N PHE A 145 -5.66 -6.20 -4.97
CA PHE A 145 -4.62 -7.19 -4.71
C PHE A 145 -4.22 -7.13 -3.24
N TYR A 146 -4.56 -8.16 -2.49
CA TYR A 146 -4.20 -8.27 -1.09
C TYR A 146 -3.88 -9.69 -0.65
N ILE A 147 -3.06 -9.81 0.39
CA ILE A 147 -2.72 -11.05 1.08
C ILE A 147 -3.08 -10.86 2.55
N VAL A 148 -3.88 -11.76 3.11
CA VAL A 148 -4.18 -11.77 4.55
C VAL A 148 -3.19 -12.70 5.25
N LEU A 149 -2.37 -12.12 6.11
CA LEU A 149 -1.28 -12.80 6.79
C LEU A 149 -1.61 -12.92 8.29
N LYS A 150 -1.95 -14.13 8.72
CA LYS A 150 -2.29 -14.44 10.12
C LYS A 150 -1.06 -14.63 11.03
N ASP A 151 0.04 -15.07 10.44
CA ASP A 151 1.30 -15.30 11.13
C ASP A 151 2.38 -14.39 10.55
N ILE A 152 2.81 -13.40 11.35
CA ILE A 152 3.85 -12.45 10.96
C ILE A 152 5.18 -13.12 10.62
N SER A 153 5.44 -14.32 11.13
CA SER A 153 6.64 -15.10 10.81
C SER A 153 6.71 -15.47 9.31
N ALA A 154 5.56 -15.55 8.64
CA ALA A 154 5.46 -15.84 7.21
C ALA A 154 5.68 -14.61 6.31
N LEU A 155 5.80 -13.40 6.89
CA LEU A 155 5.95 -12.16 6.13
C LEU A 155 7.17 -12.15 5.20
N PRO A 156 8.39 -12.56 5.63
CA PRO A 156 9.57 -12.57 4.75
C PRO A 156 9.37 -13.46 3.52
N GLN A 157 8.82 -14.66 3.71
CA GLN A 157 8.56 -15.59 2.61
C GLN A 157 7.47 -15.07 1.67
N THR A 158 6.41 -14.47 2.23
CA THR A 158 5.32 -13.84 1.47
C THR A 158 5.85 -12.72 0.58
N LEU A 159 6.71 -11.84 1.13
CA LEU A 159 7.36 -10.76 0.36
C LEU A 159 8.24 -11.32 -0.76
N ALA A 160 9.05 -12.34 -0.47
CA ALA A 160 9.91 -12.96 -1.48
C ALA A 160 9.09 -13.57 -2.64
N ASN A 161 7.99 -14.26 -2.31
CA ASN A 161 7.10 -14.85 -3.30
C ASN A 161 6.39 -13.78 -4.14
N LEU A 162 5.86 -12.72 -3.51
CA LEU A 162 5.22 -11.61 -4.20
C LEU A 162 6.19 -10.93 -5.16
N LEU A 163 7.40 -10.59 -4.70
CA LEU A 163 8.42 -9.99 -5.56
C LEU A 163 8.78 -10.90 -6.74
N ARG A 164 8.95 -12.21 -6.49
CA ARG A 164 9.20 -13.18 -7.57
C ARG A 164 8.08 -13.19 -8.60
N GLN A 165 6.82 -13.24 -8.15
CA GLN A 165 5.66 -13.18 -9.05
C GLN A 165 5.64 -11.87 -9.84
N TRP A 166 5.89 -10.74 -9.19
CA TRP A 166 5.94 -9.44 -9.85
C TRP A 166 7.02 -9.40 -10.93
N PHE A 167 8.24 -9.87 -10.65
CA PHE A 167 9.30 -9.96 -11.65
C PHE A 167 8.92 -10.86 -12.83
N GLN A 168 8.21 -11.97 -12.60
CA GLN A 168 7.78 -12.88 -13.67
C GLN A 168 6.72 -12.28 -14.59
N MET A 169 5.84 -11.41 -14.10
CA MET A 169 4.81 -10.78 -14.94
C MET A 169 5.37 -9.79 -15.98
N PHE A 170 6.56 -9.25 -15.72
CA PHE A 170 7.20 -8.21 -16.54
C PHE A 170 8.56 -8.63 -17.09
N SER A 171 8.90 -9.92 -16.98
CA SER A 171 10.10 -10.54 -17.56
C SER A 171 9.85 -11.10 -18.95
#